data_AF-A0A3D2YTL0-F1
#
_entry.id   AF-A0A3D2YTL0-F1
#
_cell.length_a   1.000
_cell.length_b   1.000
_cell.length_c   1.000
_cell.angle_alpha   90.00
_cell.angle_beta   90.00
_cell.angle_gamma   90.00
#
_symmetry.space_group_name_H-M   'P 1'
#
loop_
_entity.id
_entity.type
_entity.pdbx_description
1 polymer ?
#
loop_
_entity_poly.entity_id
_entity_poly.type
_entity_poly.pdbx_seq_one_letter_code
_entity_poly.pdbx_strand_id
1 'polypeptide(L)'
;EQDYRTLRLDSLRYDSPTLEHLPDMARNQGYSVEIEEEDVTSGIELPGTWDDYLMVLNKKDRHELRRKLRRMDAQTDWKWYSVTDPAQATERLGEFISLMRQSRPDKDEFMTPEREGFFHNVTQRMAELGQLQLYFLEM
;
A
#
# COMPACT_ATOMS: atom_id res chain seq x y z
N GLU A 1 2.12 18.09 33.83
CA GLU A 1 1.40 17.02 33.10
C GLU A 1 0.70 17.63 31.91
N GLN A 2 0.68 16.96 30.76
CA GLN A 2 -0.16 17.39 29.62
C GLN A 2 -1.57 16.82 29.84
N ASP A 3 -2.57 17.69 29.87
CA ASP A 3 -4.00 17.35 30.02
C ASP A 3 -4.55 16.99 28.63
N TYR A 4 -4.59 15.70 28.30
CA TYR A 4 -5.18 15.20 27.06
C TYR A 4 -6.67 14.94 27.26
N ARG A 5 -7.51 15.52 26.40
CA ARG A 5 -8.98 15.42 26.49
C ARG A 5 -9.62 14.65 25.34
N THR A 6 -8.84 14.26 24.33
CA THR A 6 -9.35 13.66 23.11
C THR A 6 -8.37 12.61 22.59
N LEU A 7 -8.90 11.45 22.23
CA LEU A 7 -8.21 10.40 21.49
C LEU A 7 -8.87 10.30 20.10
N ARG A 8 -8.07 10.42 19.04
CA ARG A 8 -8.52 10.25 17.66
C ARG A 8 -7.74 9.09 17.04
N LEU A 9 -8.47 8.13 16.48
CA LEU A 9 -7.93 6.95 15.82
C LEU A 9 -8.49 6.91 14.40
N ASP A 10 -7.68 7.31 13.43
CA ASP A 10 -8.04 7.27 12.01
C ASP A 10 -7.60 5.93 11.38
N SER A 11 -8.11 5.61 10.17
CA SER A 11 -7.72 4.42 9.41
C SER A 11 -7.92 3.07 10.13
N LEU A 12 -8.91 2.98 11.02
CA LEU A 12 -9.32 1.70 11.62
C LEU A 12 -10.11 0.87 10.61
N ARG A 13 -9.67 -0.38 10.39
CA ARG A 13 -10.46 -1.33 9.59
C ARG A 13 -11.80 -1.62 10.26
N TYR A 14 -12.83 -1.86 9.44
CA TYR A 14 -14.18 -2.17 9.93
C TYR A 14 -14.23 -3.43 10.82
N ASP A 15 -13.31 -4.37 10.60
CA ASP A 15 -13.16 -5.63 11.34
C ASP A 15 -12.05 -5.56 12.40
N SER A 16 -11.61 -4.36 12.77
CA SER A 16 -10.58 -4.16 13.79
C SER A 16 -11.12 -4.45 15.20
N PRO A 17 -10.43 -5.27 16.02
CA PRO A 17 -10.79 -5.44 17.43
C PRO A 17 -10.82 -4.13 18.23
N THR A 18 -10.03 -3.13 17.80
CA THR A 18 -10.06 -1.79 18.39
C THR A 18 -11.41 -1.13 18.17
N LEU A 19 -11.95 -1.19 16.95
CA LEU A 19 -13.26 -0.63 16.64
C LEU A 19 -14.39 -1.44 17.31
N GLU A 20 -14.20 -2.75 17.46
CA GLU A 20 -15.17 -3.63 18.11
C GLU A 20 -15.30 -3.38 19.62
N HIS A 21 -14.18 -3.18 20.34
CA HIS A 21 -14.18 -3.18 21.80
C HIS A 21 -13.97 -1.80 22.45
N LEU A 22 -13.13 -0.95 21.86
CA LEU A 22 -12.75 0.32 22.48
C LEU A 22 -13.92 1.28 22.71
N PRO A 23 -14.89 1.43 21.76
CA PRO A 23 -16.01 2.35 21.96
C PRO A 23 -16.81 2.05 23.21
N ASP A 24 -17.14 0.78 23.46
CA ASP A 24 -17.95 0.40 24.61
C ASP A 24 -17.17 0.50 25.92
N MET A 25 -15.88 0.15 25.90
CA MET A 25 -14.99 0.37 27.05
C MET A 25 -14.91 1.85 27.42
N ALA A 26 -14.77 2.74 26.43
CA ALA A 26 -14.68 4.18 26.65
C ALA A 26 -16.01 4.76 27.16
N ARG A 27 -17.15 4.38 26.58
CA ARG A 27 -18.48 4.78 27.07
C ARG A 27 -18.71 4.34 28.51
N ASN A 28 -18.30 3.13 28.88
CA ASN A 28 -18.42 2.62 30.26
C ASN A 28 -17.56 3.39 31.27
N GLN A 29 -16.51 4.07 30.83
CA GLN A 29 -15.71 4.97 31.64
C GLN A 29 -16.21 6.43 31.63
N GLY A 30 -17.35 6.69 30.98
CA GLY A 30 -17.99 8.01 30.93
C GLY A 30 -17.48 8.93 29.81
N TYR A 31 -16.72 8.39 28.85
CA TYR A 31 -16.29 9.16 27.68
C TYR A 31 -17.38 9.24 26.62
N SER A 32 -17.45 10.36 25.90
CA SER A 32 -18.19 10.46 24.65
C SER A 32 -17.40 9.79 23.52
N VAL A 33 -18.08 8.96 22.73
CA VAL A 33 -17.47 8.28 21.58
C VAL A 33 -18.26 8.57 20.32
N GLU A 34 -17.56 9.06 19.30
CA GLU A 34 -18.05 9.28 17.94
C GLU A 34 -17.30 8.33 17.00
N ILE A 35 -18.03 7.72 16.06
CA ILE A 35 -17.50 6.81 15.05
C ILE A 35 -18.03 7.30 13.71
N GLU A 36 -17.12 7.60 12.79
CA GLU A 36 -17.42 8.06 11.43
C GLU A 36 -16.77 7.12 10.42
N GLU A 37 -17.48 6.82 9.33
CA GLU A 37 -16.91 6.10 8.19
C GLU A 37 -16.03 7.05 7.39
N GLU A 38 -14.71 6.82 7.39
CA GLU A 38 -13.73 7.70 6.74
C GLU A 38 -13.69 7.49 5.22
N ASP A 39 -13.40 6.26 4.76
CA ASP A 39 -13.30 5.91 3.35
C ASP A 39 -13.43 4.38 3.14
N VAL A 40 -13.62 3.96 1.89
CA VAL A 40 -13.61 2.55 1.49
C VAL A 40 -12.25 2.17 0.90
N THR A 41 -11.74 1.00 1.27
CA THR A 41 -10.53 0.44 0.65
C THR A 41 -10.88 -0.74 -0.25
N SER A 42 -10.19 -0.84 -1.38
CA SER A 42 -10.31 -2.01 -2.26
C SER A 42 -9.54 -3.18 -1.66
N GLY A 43 -10.24 -4.24 -1.31
CA GLY A 43 -9.66 -5.49 -0.81
C GLY A 43 -9.94 -6.67 -1.74
N ILE A 44 -9.05 -7.67 -1.72
CA ILE A 44 -9.27 -8.98 -2.33
C ILE A 44 -8.80 -10.06 -1.36
N GLU A 45 -9.63 -11.08 -1.14
CA GLU A 45 -9.19 -12.30 -0.47
C GLU A 45 -8.26 -13.06 -1.41
N LEU A 46 -7.01 -13.27 -1.01
CA LEU A 46 -6.03 -14.00 -1.81
C LEU A 46 -6.27 -15.51 -1.66
N PRO A 47 -6.65 -16.21 -2.74
CA PRO A 47 -6.79 -17.66 -2.70
C PRO A 47 -5.43 -18.35 -2.52
N GLY A 48 -5.45 -19.60 -2.07
CA GLY A 48 -4.23 -20.37 -1.82
C GLY A 48 -3.44 -20.77 -3.07
N THR A 49 -4.01 -20.60 -4.27
CA THR A 49 -3.37 -20.98 -5.53
C THR A 49 -3.49 -19.89 -6.60
N TRP A 50 -2.57 -19.92 -7.55
CA TRP A 50 -2.58 -19.04 -8.71
C TRP A 50 -3.82 -19.24 -9.59
N ASP A 51 -4.23 -20.49 -9.81
CA ASP A 51 -5.40 -20.79 -10.63
C ASP A 51 -6.69 -20.28 -9.99
N ASP A 52 -6.83 -20.43 -8.67
CA ASP A 52 -7.97 -19.89 -7.94
C ASP A 52 -7.99 -18.35 -7.98
N TYR A 53 -6.83 -17.70 -7.84
CA TYR A 53 -6.72 -16.25 -8.03
C TYR A 53 -7.19 -15.81 -9.42
N LEU A 54 -6.79 -16.53 -10.48
CA LEU A 54 -7.24 -16.25 -11.84
C LEU A 54 -8.76 -16.43 -12.00
N MET A 55 -9.40 -17.29 -11.23
CA MET A 55 -10.85 -17.49 -11.25
C MET A 55 -11.62 -16.33 -10.61
N VAL A 56 -11.06 -15.66 -9.61
CA VAL A 56 -11.65 -14.46 -8.99
C VAL A 56 -11.72 -13.29 -9.96
N LEU A 57 -10.77 -13.19 -10.90
CA LEU A 57 -10.76 -12.13 -11.91
C LEU A 57 -11.93 -12.27 -12.89
N ASN A 58 -12.48 -11.14 -13.36
CA ASN A 58 -13.45 -11.16 -14.45
C ASN A 58 -12.80 -11.63 -15.77
N LYS A 59 -13.62 -11.97 -16.77
CA LYS A 59 -13.13 -12.50 -18.06
C LYS A 59 -12.12 -11.59 -18.77
N LYS A 60 -12.34 -10.27 -18.69
CA LYS A 60 -11.50 -9.26 -19.34
C LYS A 60 -10.12 -9.19 -18.67
N ASP A 61 -10.08 -9.07 -17.34
CA ASP A 61 -8.83 -8.92 -16.59
C ASP A 61 -8.00 -10.20 -16.61
N ARG A 62 -8.64 -11.37 -16.53
CA ARG A 62 -7.97 -12.66 -16.73
C ARG A 62 -7.33 -12.78 -18.11
N HIS A 63 -8.01 -12.34 -19.17
CA HIS A 63 -7.44 -12.32 -20.52
C HIS A 63 -6.27 -11.35 -20.62
N GLU A 64 -6.43 -10.15 -20.06
CA GLU A 64 -5.43 -9.10 -20.12
C GLU A 64 -4.14 -9.51 -19.37
N LEU A 65 -4.28 -10.12 -18.20
CA LEU A 65 -3.15 -10.64 -17.43
C LEU A 65 -2.39 -11.73 -18.21
N ARG A 66 -3.10 -12.73 -18.76
CA ARG A 66 -2.50 -13.79 -19.58
C ARG A 66 -1.82 -13.22 -20.83
N ARG A 67 -2.40 -12.20 -21.46
CA ARG A 67 -1.84 -11.52 -22.63
C ARG A 67 -0.54 -10.80 -22.29
N LYS A 68 -0.46 -10.14 -21.13
CA LYS A 68 0.76 -9.47 -20.65
C LYS A 68 1.88 -10.47 -20.34
N LEU A 69 1.58 -11.54 -19.61
CA LEU A 69 2.56 -12.58 -19.29
C LEU A 69 3.15 -13.22 -20.56
N ARG A 70 2.30 -13.62 -21.52
CA ARG A 70 2.78 -14.16 -22.81
C ARG A 70 3.65 -13.19 -23.60
N ARG A 71 3.38 -11.88 -23.51
CA ARG A 71 4.18 -10.86 -24.17
C ARG A 71 5.55 -10.75 -23.52
N MET A 72 5.62 -10.81 -22.19
CA MET A 72 6.88 -10.82 -21.47
C MET A 72 7.69 -12.08 -21.77
N ASP A 73 7.06 -13.26 -21.79
CA ASP A 73 7.73 -14.52 -22.12
C ASP A 73 8.31 -14.55 -23.56
N ALA A 74 7.78 -13.72 -24.46
CA ALA A 74 8.28 -13.56 -25.82
C ALA A 74 9.48 -12.60 -25.92
N GLN A 75 9.79 -11.84 -24.87
CA GLN A 75 10.95 -10.95 -24.80
C GLN A 75 12.14 -11.68 -24.17
N THR A 76 13.35 -11.41 -24.65
CA THR A 76 14.58 -12.04 -24.15
C THR A 76 15.20 -11.32 -22.96
N ASP A 77 14.93 -10.02 -22.78
CA ASP A 77 15.71 -9.16 -21.88
C ASP A 77 14.83 -8.38 -20.89
N TRP A 78 13.98 -9.07 -20.13
CA TRP A 78 13.25 -8.46 -19.02
C TRP A 78 13.68 -9.03 -17.68
N LYS A 79 13.58 -8.23 -16.63
CA LYS A 79 13.86 -8.63 -15.25
C LYS A 79 12.75 -8.16 -14.33
N TRP A 80 12.28 -9.08 -13.49
CA TRP A 80 11.43 -8.76 -12.36
C TRP A 80 12.12 -9.21 -11.08
N TYR A 81 12.23 -8.28 -10.14
CA TYR A 81 12.85 -8.54 -8.85
C TYR A 81 12.30 -7.59 -7.80
N SER A 82 12.57 -7.92 -6.55
CA SER A 82 12.21 -7.06 -5.43
C SER A 82 13.45 -6.61 -4.66
N VAL A 83 13.36 -5.40 -4.11
CA VAL A 83 14.38 -4.80 -3.23
C VAL A 83 13.80 -4.67 -1.83
N THR A 84 14.46 -5.30 -0.86
CA THR A 84 14.09 -5.27 0.56
C THR A 84 15.23 -4.74 1.44
N ASP A 85 16.47 -4.74 0.95
CA ASP A 85 17.61 -4.19 1.67
C ASP A 85 17.43 -2.67 1.85
N PRO A 86 17.61 -2.10 3.07
CA PRO A 86 17.36 -0.69 3.31
C PRO A 86 18.20 0.28 2.48
N ALA A 87 19.48 -0.04 2.25
CA ALA A 87 20.36 0.82 1.48
C ALA A 87 19.94 0.83 0.00
N GLN A 88 19.71 -0.36 -0.56
CA GLN A 88 19.24 -0.49 -1.94
C GLN A 88 17.83 0.10 -2.12
N ALA A 89 16.90 -0.09 -1.18
CA ALA A 89 15.55 0.45 -1.27
C ALA A 89 15.57 1.98 -1.30
N THR A 90 16.44 2.60 -0.50
CA THR A 90 16.63 4.06 -0.48
C THR A 90 17.24 4.57 -1.78
N GLU A 91 18.23 3.87 -2.33
CA GLU A 91 18.86 4.20 -3.61
C GLU A 91 17.85 4.11 -4.78
N ARG A 92 17.07 3.02 -4.81
CA ARG A 92 16.11 2.74 -5.88
C ARG A 92 14.80 3.51 -5.73
N LEU A 93 14.55 4.15 -4.59
CA LEU A 93 13.35 4.97 -4.38
C LEU A 93 13.28 6.13 -5.39
N GLY A 94 14.43 6.74 -5.74
CA GLY A 94 14.45 7.82 -6.73
C GLY A 94 13.90 7.39 -8.10
N GLU A 95 14.23 6.16 -8.53
CA GLU A 95 13.67 5.58 -9.74
C GLU A 95 12.17 5.31 -9.61
N PHE A 96 11.74 4.77 -8.47
CA PHE A 96 10.32 4.53 -8.20
C PHE A 96 9.50 5.84 -8.26
N ILE A 97 10.01 6.92 -7.67
CA ILE A 97 9.37 8.25 -7.69
C ILE A 97 9.35 8.81 -9.12
N SER A 98 10.46 8.68 -9.86
CA SER A 98 10.53 9.09 -11.27
C SER A 98 9.50 8.37 -12.14
N LEU A 99 9.37 7.04 -11.99
CA LEU A 99 8.36 6.25 -12.68
C LEU A 99 6.93 6.66 -12.28
N MET A 100 6.71 6.96 -10.99
CA MET A 100 5.42 7.43 -10.51
C MET A 100 5.02 8.76 -11.16
N ARG A 101 5.94 9.74 -11.23
CA ARG A 101 5.72 11.04 -11.89
C ARG A 101 5.39 10.88 -13.38
N GLN A 102 6.12 10.01 -14.07
CA GLN A 102 5.91 9.74 -15.51
C GLN A 102 4.59 9.02 -15.81
N SER A 103 3.99 8.35 -14.82
CA SER A 103 2.81 7.52 -15.05
C SER A 103 1.59 8.34 -15.51
N ARG A 104 1.34 9.50 -14.88
CA ARG A 104 0.22 10.41 -15.20
C ARG A 104 0.49 11.83 -14.68
N PRO A 105 -0.05 12.89 -15.31
CA PRO A 105 0.16 14.27 -14.88
C PRO A 105 -0.27 14.57 -13.43
N ASP A 106 -1.38 13.98 -12.98
CA ASP A 106 -1.88 14.13 -11.60
C ASP A 106 -0.92 13.53 -10.56
N LYS A 107 -0.13 12.52 -10.94
CA LYS A 107 0.91 11.94 -10.07
C LYS A 107 2.15 12.81 -9.97
N ASP A 108 2.48 13.56 -11.01
CA ASP A 108 3.57 14.52 -10.96
C ASP A 108 3.20 15.72 -10.08
N GLU A 109 2.00 16.29 -10.25
CA GLU A 109 1.47 17.36 -9.39
C GLU A 109 1.33 16.91 -7.93
N PHE A 110 0.96 15.65 -7.71
CA PHE A 110 0.90 15.06 -6.38
C PHE A 110 2.28 15.03 -5.71
N MET A 111 3.36 14.81 -6.45
CA MET A 111 4.69 14.62 -5.88
C MET A 111 5.38 15.96 -5.62
N THR A 112 4.97 16.63 -4.54
CA THR A 112 5.65 17.84 -4.04
C THR A 112 6.96 17.50 -3.32
N PRO A 113 7.89 18.45 -3.12
CA PRO A 113 9.13 18.19 -2.39
C PRO A 113 8.92 17.65 -0.97
N GLU A 114 7.84 18.09 -0.29
CA GLU A 114 7.48 17.59 1.04
C GLU A 114 7.05 16.11 1.00
N ARG A 115 6.21 15.74 0.03
CA ARG A 115 5.76 14.35 -0.14
C ARG A 115 6.89 13.43 -0.57
N GLU A 116 7.79 13.92 -1.42
CA GLU A 116 9.01 13.21 -1.78
C GLU A 116 9.87 12.93 -0.54
N GLY A 117 10.09 13.94 0.32
CA GLY A 117 10.75 13.75 1.62
C GLY A 117 10.02 12.74 2.53
N PHE A 118 8.69 12.75 2.55
CA PHE A 118 7.89 11.75 3.26
C PHE A 118 8.14 10.32 2.73
N PHE A 119 8.14 10.11 1.40
CA PHE A 119 8.44 8.80 0.82
C PHE A 119 9.85 8.32 1.17
N HIS A 120 10.85 9.22 1.18
CA HIS A 120 12.20 8.88 1.63
C HIS A 120 12.21 8.38 3.08
N ASN A 121 11.59 9.13 3.98
CA ASN A 121 11.54 8.79 5.40
C ASN A 121 10.80 7.47 5.66
N VAL A 122 9.65 7.27 5.05
CA VAL A 122 8.85 6.04 5.20
C VAL A 122 9.58 4.84 4.59
N THR A 123 10.16 4.99 3.40
CA THR A 123 10.91 3.90 2.75
C THR A 123 12.07 3.45 3.62
N GLN A 124 12.90 4.38 4.10
CA GLN A 124 14.00 4.05 4.98
C GLN A 124 13.50 3.33 6.24
N ARG A 125 12.53 3.92 6.94
CA ARG A 125 12.05 3.37 8.21
C ARG A 125 11.39 2.00 8.05
N MET A 126 10.57 1.81 7.03
CA MET A 126 9.88 0.54 6.80
C MET A 126 10.85 -0.54 6.32
N ALA A 127 11.89 -0.18 5.56
CA ALA A 127 12.93 -1.14 5.17
C ALA A 127 13.76 -1.59 6.37
N GLU A 128 14.15 -0.69 7.28
CA GLU A 128 14.84 -1.03 8.53
C GLU A 128 14.03 -2.00 9.42
N LEU A 129 12.70 -1.92 9.35
CA LEU A 129 11.78 -2.81 10.06
C LEU A 129 11.52 -4.13 9.33
N GLY A 130 12.05 -4.32 8.12
CA GLY A 130 11.77 -5.47 7.27
C GLY A 130 10.33 -5.51 6.76
N GLN A 131 9.65 -4.36 6.70
CA GLN A 131 8.24 -4.21 6.32
C GLN A 131 8.07 -3.51 4.97
N LEU A 132 9.15 -3.33 4.22
CA LEU A 132 9.13 -2.74 2.88
C LEU A 132 9.61 -3.77 1.85
N GLN A 133 8.90 -3.83 0.72
CA GLN A 133 9.36 -4.51 -0.47
C GLN A 133 8.99 -3.68 -1.70
N LEU A 134 10.01 -3.20 -2.42
CA LEU A 134 9.83 -2.51 -3.70
C LEU A 134 9.95 -3.52 -4.83
N TYR A 135 9.04 -3.48 -5.80
CA TYR A 135 9.06 -4.35 -6.98
C TYR A 135 9.40 -3.55 -8.22
N PHE A 136 10.37 -4.05 -9.00
CA PHE A 136 10.80 -3.45 -10.25
C PHE A 136 10.58 -4.41 -11.41
N LEU A 137 10.13 -3.86 -12.53
CA LEU A 137 10.05 -4.54 -13.81
C LEU A 137 10.88 -3.73 -14.80
N GLU A 138 12.00 -4.29 -15.24
CA GLU A 138 12.92 -3.70 -16.22
C GLU A 138 12.79 -4.45 -17.55
N MET A 139 12.83 -3.72 -18.66
CA MET A 139 12.71 -4.21 -20.04
C MET A 139 13.69 -3.48 -20.95
#